data_AF-A0A097EPW5-F1
#
_entry.id   AF-A0A097EPW5-F1
#
_cell.length_a   1.000
_cell.length_b   1.000
_cell.length_c   1.000
_cell.angle_alpha   90.00
_cell.angle_beta   90.00
_cell.angle_gamma   90.00
#
_symmetry.space_group_name_H-M   'P 1'
#
loop_
_entity.id
_entity.type
_entity.pdbx_description
1 polymer ?
#
loop_
_entity_poly.entity_id
_entity_poly.type
_entity_poly.pdbx_seq_one_letter_code
_entity_poly.pdbx_strand_id
1 'polypeptide(L)'
;MLKELEQAIDQVKALKDQSSNIANSIETLSNELNNIKTILSPSSVNASNSASQLTSVLGATTLCSFGTGPGSYLSIRATVLTSMLPSSNITDSVIGVNVLPFPGCVNPSNPAKVPFVFPWPCVPLLTPFTPTSPTTILQGAPITTINSKAFCNFASGGVVSFINPGQFNAKTT
;
A
#
# COMPACT_ATOMS: atom_id res chain seq x y z
N MET A 1 -4.35 -67.93 -33.17
CA MET A 1 -3.06 -67.49 -33.77
C MET A 1 -3.22 -66.32 -34.73
N LEU A 2 -3.65 -66.46 -36.01
CA LEU A 2 -3.71 -65.31 -36.93
C LEU A 2 -4.72 -64.21 -36.51
N LYS A 3 -5.94 -64.61 -36.12
CA LYS A 3 -6.99 -63.69 -35.67
C LYS A 3 -6.63 -62.93 -34.38
N GLU A 4 -5.89 -63.57 -33.49
CA GLU A 4 -5.43 -62.94 -32.24
C GLU A 4 -4.31 -61.91 -32.50
N LEU A 5 -3.48 -62.15 -33.51
CA LEU A 5 -2.45 -61.20 -33.95
C LEU A 5 -3.08 -59.97 -34.60
N GLU A 6 -4.10 -60.14 -35.44
CA GLU A 6 -4.87 -59.04 -36.02
C GLU A 6 -5.55 -58.19 -34.93
N GLN A 7 -6.17 -58.85 -33.95
CA GLN A 7 -6.80 -58.17 -32.82
C GLN A 7 -5.78 -57.39 -31.96
N ALA A 8 -4.59 -57.94 -31.74
CA ALA A 8 -3.51 -57.25 -31.02
C ALA A 8 -2.99 -56.02 -31.79
N ILE A 9 -2.88 -56.12 -33.12
CA ILE A 9 -2.48 -54.99 -33.98
C ILE A 9 -3.50 -53.85 -33.92
N ASP A 10 -4.80 -54.17 -33.93
CA ASP A 10 -5.85 -53.16 -33.86
C ASP A 10 -5.93 -52.49 -32.49
N GLN A 11 -5.64 -53.23 -31.40
CA GLN A 11 -5.48 -52.64 -30.07
C GLN A 11 -4.28 -51.67 -30.00
N VAL A 12 -3.15 -52.01 -30.62
CA VAL A 12 -1.97 -51.13 -30.68
C VAL A 12 -2.26 -49.85 -31.48
N LYS A 13 -3.04 -49.92 -32.56
CA LYS A 13 -3.50 -48.73 -33.29
C LYS A 13 -4.40 -47.85 -32.43
N ALA A 14 -5.37 -48.43 -31.73
CA ALA A 14 -6.25 -47.69 -30.83
C ALA A 14 -5.48 -46.98 -29.71
N LEU A 15 -4.47 -47.63 -29.13
CA LEU A 15 -3.58 -47.02 -28.14
C LEU A 15 -2.75 -45.88 -28.72
N LYS A 16 -2.29 -46.00 -29.96
CA LYS A 16 -1.57 -44.93 -30.67
C LYS A 16 -2.46 -43.71 -30.90
N ASP A 17 -3.72 -43.93 -31.30
CA ASP A 17 -4.69 -42.86 -31.51
C ASP A 17 -5.04 -42.16 -30.19
N GLN A 18 -5.18 -42.92 -29.10
CA GLN A 18 -5.33 -42.37 -27.75
C GLN A 18 -4.12 -41.52 -27.35
N SER A 19 -2.89 -41.97 -27.62
CA SER A 19 -1.68 -41.20 -27.34
C SER A 19 -1.63 -39.88 -28.11
N SER A 20 -2.13 -39.86 -29.35
CA SER A 20 -2.24 -38.64 -30.17
C SER A 20 -3.23 -37.64 -29.57
N ASN A 21 -4.40 -38.12 -29.14
CA ASN A 21 -5.43 -37.28 -28.50
C ASN A 21 -4.96 -36.70 -27.15
N ILE A 22 -4.20 -37.48 -26.38
CA ILE A 22 -3.60 -37.01 -25.13
C ILE A 22 -2.57 -35.91 -25.41
N ALA A 23 -1.73 -36.07 -26.44
CA ALA A 23 -0.75 -35.04 -26.83
C ALA A 23 -1.40 -33.70 -27.19
N ASN A 24 -2.48 -33.73 -27.98
CA ASN A 24 -3.25 -32.53 -28.34
C ASN A 24 -3.89 -31.86 -27.11
N SER A 25 -4.36 -32.67 -26.15
CA SER A 25 -4.96 -32.17 -24.91
C SER A 25 -3.92 -31.50 -24.01
N ILE A 26 -2.71 -32.04 -23.94
CA ILE A 26 -1.57 -31.44 -23.20
C ILE A 26 -1.17 -30.11 -23.84
N GLU A 27 -1.13 -30.04 -25.17
CA GLU A 27 -0.84 -28.79 -25.88
C GLU A 27 -1.92 -27.72 -25.60
N THR A 28 -3.19 -28.12 -25.60
CA THR A 28 -4.32 -27.24 -25.26
C THR A 28 -4.20 -26.71 -23.82
N LEU A 29 -3.92 -27.59 -22.85
CA LEU A 29 -3.72 -27.20 -21.45
C LEU A 29 -2.49 -26.31 -21.27
N SER A 30 -1.41 -26.57 -22.00
CA SER A 30 -0.21 -25.72 -21.99
C SER A 30 -0.55 -24.30 -22.50
N ASN A 31 -1.35 -24.21 -23.56
CA ASN A 31 -1.83 -22.94 -24.09
C ASN A 31 -2.76 -22.21 -23.11
N GLU A 32 -3.69 -22.92 -22.46
CA GLU A 32 -4.51 -22.35 -21.39
C GLU A 32 -3.68 -21.88 -20.20
N LEU A 33 -2.68 -22.67 -19.77
CA LEU A 33 -1.79 -22.30 -18.69
C LEU A 33 -0.92 -21.09 -19.06
N ASN A 34 -0.51 -20.95 -20.32
CA ASN A 34 0.19 -19.78 -20.83
C ASN A 34 -0.72 -18.55 -20.91
N ASN A 35 -2.00 -18.72 -21.24
CA ASN A 35 -2.99 -17.66 -21.19
C ASN A 35 -3.27 -17.21 -19.74
N ILE A 36 -3.42 -18.15 -18.81
CA ILE A 36 -3.52 -17.88 -17.37
C ILE A 36 -2.26 -17.21 -16.87
N LYS A 37 -1.08 -17.68 -17.28
CA LYS A 37 0.21 -17.06 -16.98
C LYS A 37 0.31 -15.67 -17.59
N THR A 38 -0.38 -15.36 -18.69
CA THR A 38 -0.43 -14.00 -19.25
C THR A 38 -1.33 -13.08 -18.42
N ILE A 39 -2.47 -13.60 -17.94
CA ILE A 39 -3.38 -12.91 -17.02
C ILE A 39 -2.72 -12.69 -15.64
N LEU A 40 -1.90 -13.64 -15.19
CA LEU A 40 -1.15 -13.59 -13.92
C LEU A 40 0.23 -12.93 -14.06
N SER A 41 0.84 -12.95 -15.24
CA SER A 41 2.01 -12.14 -15.54
C SER A 41 1.57 -10.70 -15.43
N PRO A 42 2.37 -9.83 -14.81
CA PRO A 42 1.87 -8.59 -14.28
C PRO A 42 1.55 -7.62 -15.43
N SER A 43 0.36 -7.74 -16.02
CA SER A 43 -0.56 -6.61 -15.92
C SER A 43 -0.54 -6.28 -14.44
N SER A 44 -0.08 -5.10 -14.08
CA SER A 44 -0.21 -4.59 -12.73
C SER A 44 -1.66 -4.77 -12.26
N VAL A 45 -1.99 -5.91 -11.65
CA VAL A 45 -2.68 -5.86 -10.37
C VAL A 45 -1.77 -4.93 -9.60
N ASN A 46 -2.16 -3.67 -9.49
CA ASN A 46 -1.52 -2.71 -8.62
C ASN A 46 -1.78 -3.10 -7.15
N ALA A 47 -1.80 -4.40 -6.82
CA ALA A 47 -0.98 -4.93 -5.75
C ALA A 47 0.48 -4.64 -6.11
N SER A 48 0.80 -3.35 -6.16
CA SER A 48 2.05 -2.87 -5.62
C SER A 48 2.36 -3.69 -4.37
N ASN A 49 3.63 -3.79 -4.04
CA ASN A 49 4.04 -3.94 -2.67
C ASN A 49 3.56 -2.71 -1.82
N SER A 50 2.28 -2.31 -1.92
CA SER A 50 1.51 -1.63 -0.88
C SER A 50 1.35 -2.52 0.36
N ALA A 51 1.80 -3.78 0.31
CA ALA A 51 2.40 -4.41 1.47
C ALA A 51 3.57 -3.54 1.95
N SER A 52 3.23 -2.56 2.79
CA SER A 52 4.12 -1.78 3.64
C SER A 52 5.07 -0.81 2.93
N GLN A 53 4.54 0.15 2.17
CA GLN A 53 5.16 1.49 2.19
C GLN A 53 4.85 2.13 3.54
N LEU A 54 5.65 1.75 4.53
CA LEU A 54 5.60 2.32 5.87
C LEU A 54 5.95 3.81 5.78
N THR A 55 5.10 4.67 6.33
CA THR A 55 5.43 6.07 6.55
C THR A 55 6.10 6.18 7.89
N SER A 56 7.41 5.95 7.92
CA SER A 56 8.13 6.16 9.16
C SER A 56 9.61 6.41 8.97
N VAL A 57 9.93 7.68 8.80
CA VAL A 57 11.30 8.20 8.86
C VAL A 57 11.28 9.65 9.30
N LEU A 58 12.39 10.08 9.90
CA LEU A 58 12.88 11.45 9.81
C LEU A 58 12.86 11.91 8.32
N GLY A 59 11.98 12.85 7.96
CA GLY A 59 11.91 13.41 6.60
C GLY A 59 10.69 13.02 5.77
N ALA A 60 9.75 12.24 6.33
CA ALA A 60 8.43 12.12 5.72
C ALA A 60 7.75 13.49 5.64
N THR A 61 6.93 13.70 4.60
CA THR A 61 6.19 14.96 4.42
C THR A 61 4.71 14.70 4.27
N THR A 62 3.93 15.58 4.87
CA THR A 62 2.47 15.55 4.86
C THR A 62 1.93 16.77 4.14
N LEU A 63 0.69 16.67 3.66
CA LEU A 63 -0.05 17.76 3.05
C LEU A 63 -1.47 17.78 3.61
N CYS A 64 -1.89 18.96 4.06
CA CYS A 64 -3.27 19.22 4.45
C CYS A 64 -4.07 19.70 3.24
N SER A 65 -5.32 19.24 3.08
CA SER A 65 -6.22 19.70 2.00
C SER A 65 -6.48 21.21 2.01
N PHE A 66 -6.34 21.86 3.17
CA PHE A 66 -6.43 23.32 3.32
C PHE A 66 -5.07 23.98 3.61
N GLY A 67 -3.97 23.24 3.50
CA GLY A 67 -2.62 23.75 3.69
C GLY A 67 -2.12 24.48 2.45
N THR A 68 -1.40 25.59 2.62
CA THR A 68 -0.75 26.30 1.48
C THR A 68 0.57 25.67 1.05
N GLY A 69 1.05 24.67 1.77
CA GLY A 69 2.29 23.95 1.46
C GLY A 69 2.44 22.68 2.30
N PRO A 70 3.49 21.88 2.03
CA PRO A 70 3.75 20.66 2.76
C PRO A 70 4.24 20.94 4.19
N GLY A 71 3.93 20.03 5.10
CA GLY A 71 4.45 19.98 6.47
C GLY A 71 5.42 18.83 6.63
N SER A 72 6.40 18.98 7.53
CA SER A 72 7.32 17.89 7.86
C SER A 72 6.72 16.96 8.90
N TYR A 73 7.08 15.68 8.81
CA TYR A 73 6.70 14.65 9.74
C TYR A 73 7.93 14.04 10.42
N LEU A 74 7.80 13.77 11.72
CA LEU A 74 8.82 13.21 12.58
C LEU A 74 8.25 12.02 13.35
N SER A 75 8.94 10.88 13.26
CA SER A 75 8.70 9.79 14.22
C SER A 75 9.56 10.00 15.48
N ILE A 76 8.93 9.81 16.64
CA ILE A 76 9.57 9.93 17.96
C ILE A 76 9.91 8.56 18.58
N ARG A 77 9.52 7.44 17.95
CA ARG A 77 9.69 6.09 18.52
C ARG A 77 11.05 5.50 18.15
N ALA A 78 12.10 6.08 18.73
CA ALA A 78 13.50 5.75 18.44
C ALA A 78 13.87 4.27 18.65
N THR A 79 13.12 3.55 19.50
CA THR A 79 13.44 2.16 19.87
C THR A 79 12.91 1.12 18.88
N VAL A 80 12.01 1.50 17.97
CA VAL A 80 11.49 0.57 16.97
C VAL A 80 11.89 1.06 15.59
N LEU A 81 12.84 0.35 14.99
CA LEU A 81 13.46 0.77 13.75
C LEU A 81 12.95 -0.07 12.58
N THR A 82 12.57 0.59 11.49
CA THR A 82 12.39 -0.08 10.21
C THR A 82 13.46 0.37 9.23
N SER A 83 14.27 -0.58 8.76
CA SER A 83 15.51 -0.34 8.01
C SER A 83 16.37 0.77 8.64
N MET A 84 16.63 0.64 9.96
CA MET A 84 17.48 1.53 10.76
C MET A 84 16.93 2.93 11.05
N LEU A 85 15.64 3.20 10.77
CA LEU A 85 15.01 4.50 11.01
C LEU A 85 13.77 4.37 11.91
N PRO A 86 13.47 5.36 12.77
CA PRO A 86 12.35 5.28 13.71
C PRO A 86 11.01 5.03 13.03
N SER A 87 10.29 4.01 13.49
CA SER A 87 8.99 3.64 12.96
C SER A 87 7.85 4.45 13.61
N SER A 88 6.69 4.57 12.97
CA SER A 88 5.54 5.33 13.49
C SER A 88 4.23 4.55 13.35
N ASN A 89 3.29 4.85 14.24
CA ASN A 89 1.99 4.21 14.30
C ASN A 89 0.87 5.25 14.19
N ILE A 90 -0.38 4.80 14.09
CA ILE A 90 -1.52 5.68 13.84
C ILE A 90 -1.76 6.74 14.93
N THR A 91 -1.18 6.58 16.12
CA THR A 91 -1.31 7.55 17.22
C THR A 91 -0.34 8.72 17.10
N ASP A 92 0.64 8.64 16.20
CA ASP A 92 1.67 9.66 15.97
C ASP A 92 1.15 10.82 15.10
N SER A 93 0.02 11.42 15.49
CA SER A 93 -0.63 12.54 14.79
C SER A 93 -0.58 13.88 15.53
N VAL A 94 0.17 13.95 16.64
CA VAL A 94 0.22 15.14 17.50
C VAL A 94 1.03 16.26 16.83
N ILE A 95 0.48 17.48 16.80
CA ILE A 95 1.19 18.65 16.25
C ILE A 95 2.31 19.10 17.17
N GLY A 96 3.44 19.49 16.56
CA GLY A 96 4.66 19.93 17.26
C GLY A 96 5.49 18.76 17.80
N VAL A 97 4.93 17.54 17.79
CA VAL A 97 5.61 16.30 18.17
C VAL A 97 5.88 15.46 16.93
N ASN A 98 4.83 15.09 16.20
CA ASN A 98 4.92 14.24 15.02
C ASN A 98 4.73 15.03 13.73
N VAL A 99 3.71 15.90 13.69
CA VAL A 99 3.38 16.71 12.53
C VAL A 99 3.81 18.15 12.82
N LEU A 100 4.69 18.73 12.01
CA LEU A 100 5.02 20.15 12.14
C LEU A 100 3.90 21.03 11.56
N PRO A 101 3.76 22.29 12.03
CA PRO A 101 2.80 23.24 11.47
C PRO A 101 2.98 23.41 9.96
N PHE A 102 1.87 23.55 9.22
CA PHE A 102 1.94 23.85 7.78
C PHE A 102 2.17 25.35 7.54
N PRO A 103 2.80 25.75 6.42
CA PRO A 103 3.11 27.15 6.12
C PRO A 103 1.91 28.11 6.15
N GLY A 104 0.70 27.60 5.96
CA GLY A 104 -0.52 28.39 6.01
C GLY A 104 -1.78 27.53 5.95
N CYS A 105 -2.91 28.06 6.43
CA CYS A 105 -4.23 27.43 6.31
C CYS A 105 -5.27 28.36 5.69
N VAL A 106 -5.96 27.90 4.65
CA VAL A 106 -7.06 28.64 3.99
C VAL A 106 -8.44 28.34 4.59
N ASN A 107 -8.54 27.43 5.55
CA ASN A 107 -9.79 27.09 6.19
C ASN A 107 -10.36 28.30 6.96
N PRO A 108 -11.60 28.74 6.69
CA PRO A 108 -12.21 29.87 7.39
C PRO A 108 -12.42 29.62 8.88
N SER A 109 -12.48 28.35 9.30
CA SER A 109 -12.63 27.92 10.70
C SER A 109 -11.28 27.70 11.41
N ASN A 110 -10.16 28.17 10.83
CA ASN A 110 -8.85 28.13 11.50
C ASN A 110 -8.90 28.96 12.81
N PRO A 111 -8.65 28.39 14.00
CA PRO A 111 -8.68 29.13 15.26
C PRO A 111 -7.58 30.21 15.35
N ALA A 112 -6.50 30.10 14.57
CA ALA A 112 -5.44 31.10 14.48
C ALA A 112 -5.73 32.22 13.47
N LYS A 113 -6.98 32.31 12.99
CA LYS A 113 -7.43 33.34 12.04
C LYS A 113 -7.41 34.73 12.68
N VAL A 114 -6.59 35.61 12.13
CA VAL A 114 -6.59 37.05 12.42
C VAL A 114 -7.07 37.84 11.19
N PRO A 115 -8.04 38.76 11.30
CA PRO A 115 -8.45 39.58 10.16
C PRO A 115 -7.24 40.28 9.50
N PHE A 116 -7.22 40.36 8.17
CA PHE A 116 -6.28 41.12 7.34
C PHE A 116 -4.82 40.62 7.21
N VAL A 117 -4.40 39.56 7.88
CA VAL A 117 -3.05 38.97 7.70
C VAL A 117 -3.19 37.58 7.11
N PHE A 118 -2.72 37.33 5.88
CA PHE A 118 -2.71 36.00 5.27
C PHE A 118 -1.31 35.71 4.73
N PRO A 119 -0.78 34.47 4.88
CA PRO A 119 -1.38 33.26 5.44
C PRO A 119 -1.30 33.15 6.97
N TRP A 120 -2.37 32.64 7.60
CA TRP A 120 -2.35 32.27 9.03
C TRP A 120 -1.60 30.95 9.24
N PRO A 121 -0.86 30.79 10.36
CA PRO A 121 -0.23 29.52 10.67
C PRO A 121 -1.27 28.40 10.74
N CYS A 122 -0.93 27.24 10.18
CA CYS A 122 -1.78 26.05 10.24
C CYS A 122 -1.33 25.16 11.40
N VAL A 123 -2.07 25.21 12.50
CA VAL A 123 -1.86 24.36 13.68
C VAL A 123 -3.08 23.46 13.86
N PRO A 124 -3.21 22.37 13.06
CA PRO A 124 -4.42 21.57 13.05
C PRO A 124 -4.54 20.70 14.32
N LEU A 125 -5.73 20.58 14.89
CA LEU A 125 -5.98 19.54 15.88
C LEU A 125 -6.34 18.25 15.14
N LEU A 126 -5.41 17.29 15.07
CA LEU A 126 -5.58 16.07 14.29
C LEU A 126 -6.17 14.92 15.12
N THR A 127 -7.01 14.14 14.47
CA THR A 127 -7.39 12.80 14.92
C THR A 127 -6.22 11.81 14.72
N PRO A 128 -6.22 10.64 15.38
CA PRO A 128 -5.34 9.55 15.00
C PRO A 128 -5.46 9.23 13.51
N PHE A 129 -4.37 8.81 12.89
CA PHE A 129 -4.41 8.41 11.50
C PHE A 129 -5.32 7.19 11.30
N THR A 130 -6.04 7.15 10.19
CA THR A 130 -6.82 5.97 9.82
C THR A 130 -5.90 4.77 9.59
N PRO A 131 -6.15 3.62 10.23
CA PRO A 131 -5.37 2.42 10.01
C PRO A 131 -5.60 1.87 8.61
N THR A 132 -4.52 1.59 7.91
CA THR A 132 -4.54 1.01 6.56
C THR A 132 -3.82 -0.33 6.49
N SER A 133 -3.04 -0.68 7.53
CA SER A 133 -2.45 -2.00 7.75
C SER A 133 -2.75 -2.45 9.19
N PRO A 134 -3.98 -2.93 9.47
CA PRO A 134 -4.43 -3.22 10.84
C PRO A 134 -3.75 -4.43 11.47
N THR A 135 -3.13 -5.30 10.67
CA THR A 135 -2.46 -6.53 11.15
C THR A 135 -1.02 -6.29 11.61
N THR A 136 -0.40 -5.18 11.18
CA THR A 136 0.98 -4.87 11.52
C THR A 136 1.00 -3.90 12.69
N ILE A 137 1.35 -4.40 13.87
CA ILE A 137 1.22 -3.66 15.13
C ILE A 137 2.58 -3.14 15.59
N LEU A 138 2.62 -1.85 15.92
CA LEU A 138 3.75 -1.16 16.51
C LEU A 138 3.35 -0.58 17.87
N GLN A 139 3.93 -1.14 18.95
CA GLN A 139 3.66 -0.73 20.34
C GLN A 139 2.17 -0.68 20.68
N GLY A 140 1.41 -1.69 20.24
CA GLY A 140 -0.01 -1.84 20.56
C GLY A 140 -0.98 -1.10 19.63
N ALA A 141 -0.50 -0.37 18.62
CA ALA A 141 -1.34 0.26 17.60
C ALA A 141 -0.88 -0.07 16.17
N PRO A 142 -1.77 -0.07 15.16
CA PRO A 142 -1.39 -0.25 13.77
C PRO A 142 -0.34 0.76 13.30
N ILE A 143 0.59 0.29 12.47
CA ILE A 143 1.59 1.14 11.79
C ILE A 143 0.94 2.22 10.89
N THR A 144 1.64 3.33 10.69
CA THR A 144 1.28 4.31 9.64
C THR A 144 1.83 3.88 8.29
N THR A 145 1.03 4.07 7.24
CA THR A 145 1.46 3.89 5.84
C THR A 145 1.27 5.18 5.05
N ILE A 146 1.78 5.22 3.81
CA ILE A 146 1.56 6.35 2.87
C ILE A 146 0.07 6.67 2.67
N ASN A 147 -0.80 5.67 2.84
CA ASN A 147 -2.23 5.80 2.67
C ASN A 147 -2.97 6.21 3.96
N SER A 148 -2.30 6.23 5.10
CA SER A 148 -2.87 6.70 6.36
C SER A 148 -3.21 8.20 6.29
N LYS A 149 -4.40 8.57 6.77
CA LYS A 149 -4.93 9.95 6.73
C LYS A 149 -5.41 10.36 8.10
N ALA A 150 -5.19 11.61 8.49
CA ALA A 150 -5.72 12.19 9.72
C ALA A 150 -6.69 13.32 9.38
N PHE A 151 -7.74 13.49 10.17
CA PHE A 151 -8.72 14.57 10.01
C PHE A 151 -8.46 15.70 10.99
N CYS A 152 -8.59 16.93 10.52
CA CYS A 152 -8.50 18.14 11.34
C CYS A 152 -9.84 18.47 11.98
N ASN A 153 -9.87 18.57 13.30
CA ASN A 153 -11.09 18.89 14.07
C ASN A 153 -11.58 20.32 13.85
N PHE A 154 -10.69 21.26 13.46
CA PHE A 154 -11.06 22.65 13.21
C PHE A 154 -11.56 22.91 11.79
N ALA A 155 -11.29 21.98 10.86
CA ALA A 155 -11.65 22.12 9.45
C ALA A 155 -12.51 20.93 9.06
N SER A 156 -13.82 21.13 8.93
CA SER A 156 -14.68 20.08 8.37
C SER A 156 -14.18 19.72 6.96
N GLY A 157 -13.82 18.44 6.76
CA GLY A 157 -13.19 17.96 5.53
C GLY A 157 -11.68 18.25 5.41
N GLY A 158 -11.04 18.76 6.45
CA GLY A 158 -9.60 18.94 6.50
C GLY A 158 -8.91 17.59 6.66
N VAL A 159 -8.17 17.16 5.63
CA VAL A 159 -7.49 15.86 5.62
C VAL A 159 -6.00 16.08 5.46
N VAL A 160 -5.22 15.53 6.39
CA VAL A 160 -3.77 15.43 6.31
C VAL A 160 -3.41 14.07 5.76
N SER A 161 -2.71 14.06 4.63
CA SER A 161 -2.19 12.85 3.99
C SER A 161 -0.68 12.90 3.90
N PHE A 162 -0.03 11.74 3.90
CA PHE A 162 1.39 11.66 3.55
C PHE A 162 1.55 11.82 2.03
N ILE A 163 2.53 12.62 1.63
CA ILE A 163 2.91 12.80 0.21
C ILE A 163 4.30 12.24 -0.08
N ASN A 164 5.14 12.10 0.94
CA ASN A 164 6.40 11.39 0.88
C ASN A 164 6.53 10.51 2.13
N PRO A 165 6.75 9.20 1.98
CA PRO A 165 6.84 8.28 3.11
C PRO A 165 8.16 8.40 3.89
N GLY A 166 9.14 9.13 3.37
CA GLY A 166 10.52 9.17 3.85
C GLY A 166 11.31 7.90 3.50
N GLN A 167 10.64 6.75 3.33
CA GLN A 167 11.21 5.45 3.01
C GLN A 167 10.33 4.69 2.04
N PHE A 168 10.94 4.14 0.98
CA PHE A 168 10.23 3.41 -0.08
C PHE A 168 10.33 1.88 0.05
N ASN A 169 11.21 1.37 0.93
CA ASN A 169 11.43 -0.04 1.19
C ASN A 169 11.61 -0.30 2.68
N ALA A 170 10.53 -0.74 3.32
CA ALA A 170 10.48 -0.98 4.74
C ALA A 170 10.03 -2.44 4.95
N LYS A 171 10.99 -3.37 5.12
CA LYS A 171 10.64 -4.74 5.51
C LYS A 171 10.31 -4.73 7.00
N THR A 172 9.04 -4.93 7.32
CA THR A 172 8.61 -5.27 8.68
C THR A 172 9.13 -6.69 8.97
N THR A 173 10.08 -6.82 9.90
CA THR A 173 10.58 -8.14 10.34
C THR A 173 9.76 -8.60 11.54
#